data_AF-A0A0M2LX34-F1
#
_entry.id   AF-A0A0M2LX34-F1
#
_cell.length_a   1.000
_cell.length_b   1.000
_cell.length_c   1.000
_cell.angle_alpha   90.00
_cell.angle_beta   90.00
_cell.angle_gamma   90.00
#
_symmetry.space_group_name_H-M   'P 1'
#
loop_
_entity.id
_entity.type
_entity.pdbx_description
1 polymer ?
#
loop_
_entity_poly.entity_id
_entity_poly.type
_entity_poly.pdbx_seq_one_letter_code
_entity_poly.pdbx_strand_id
1 'polypeptide(L)'
;EAPAPRVRWVDREEPVFEAVLAGSADLAGIVAAVLGPLATAVDAEAQELRRTARVLLAHHGQRQPAAAELRIHRNTLRDRLARIEQLTGRSFGDADDRSELWFALRIEALTREPSLPPIEPTE
;
A
#
# COMPACT_ATOMS: atom_id res chain seq x y z
N GLU A 1 -20.03 2.66 -33.15
CA GLU A 1 -19.26 1.45 -32.80
C GLU A 1 -18.27 1.85 -31.71
N ALA A 2 -18.33 1.24 -30.52
CA ALA A 2 -17.40 1.58 -29.45
C ALA A 2 -16.02 0.97 -29.78
N PRO A 3 -14.90 1.68 -29.53
CA PRO A 3 -13.58 1.14 -29.80
C PRO A 3 -13.37 -0.14 -28.99
N ALA A 4 -12.79 -1.16 -29.63
CA ALA A 4 -12.43 -2.40 -28.96
C ALA A 4 -11.49 -2.11 -27.76
N PRO A 5 -11.69 -2.76 -26.61
CA PRO A 5 -10.84 -2.54 -25.45
C PRO A 5 -9.39 -2.93 -25.78
N ARG A 6 -8.45 -2.03 -25.47
CA ARG A 6 -7.02 -2.34 -25.56
C ARG A 6 -6.62 -3.17 -24.34
N VAL A 7 -6.35 -4.44 -24.57
CA VAL A 7 -5.85 -5.36 -23.53
C VAL A 7 -4.32 -5.37 -23.59
N ARG A 8 -3.66 -5.05 -22.48
CA ARG A 8 -2.23 -5.26 -22.30
C ARG A 8 -2.04 -6.51 -21.45
N TRP A 9 -1.48 -7.55 -22.04
CA TRP A 9 -1.02 -8.72 -21.30
C TRP A 9 0.34 -8.38 -20.71
N VAL A 10 0.50 -8.66 -19.42
CA VAL A 10 1.74 -8.46 -18.67
C VAL A 10 2.03 -9.79 -18.00
N ASP A 11 3.29 -10.26 -18.08
CA ASP A 11 3.66 -11.53 -17.47
C ASP A 11 3.44 -11.44 -15.95
N ARG A 12 3.05 -12.55 -15.31
CA ARG A 12 2.73 -12.56 -13.89
C ARG A 12 3.98 -12.31 -13.02
N GLU A 13 5.17 -12.50 -13.60
CA GLU A 13 6.47 -12.24 -12.98
C GLU A 13 6.95 -10.80 -13.17
N GLU A 14 6.37 -10.05 -14.12
CA GLU A 14 6.52 -8.60 -14.18
C GLU A 14 5.59 -7.95 -13.15
N PRO A 15 5.93 -6.76 -12.61
CA PRO A 15 5.05 -6.04 -11.71
C PRO A 15 3.86 -5.45 -12.48
N VAL A 16 2.88 -6.31 -12.79
CA VAL A 16 1.56 -5.98 -13.37
C VAL A 16 0.98 -4.72 -12.72
N PHE A 17 1.17 -4.58 -11.40
CA PHE A 17 0.73 -3.44 -10.64
C PHE A 17 1.41 -2.13 -11.04
N GLU A 18 2.73 -2.12 -11.27
CA GLU A 18 3.44 -0.91 -11.70
C GLU A 18 3.00 -0.49 -13.11
N ALA A 19 2.73 -1.45 -14.00
CA ALA A 19 2.18 -1.20 -15.32
C ALA A 19 0.74 -0.63 -15.30
N VAL A 20 -0.12 -1.12 -14.39
CA VAL A 20 -1.49 -0.60 -14.18
C VAL A 20 -1.44 0.81 -13.60
N LEU A 21 -0.57 1.06 -12.63
CA LEU A 21 -0.43 2.36 -11.97
C LEU A 21 0.20 3.42 -12.88
N ALA A 22 1.14 3.05 -13.76
CA ALA A 22 1.77 3.95 -14.73
C ALA A 22 0.76 4.55 -15.74
N GLY A 23 -0.40 3.92 -15.93
CA GLY A 23 -1.49 4.44 -16.77
C GLY A 23 -2.52 5.29 -16.02
N SER A 24 -2.42 5.43 -14.70
CA SER A 24 -3.40 6.13 -13.88
C SER A 24 -3.01 7.59 -13.62
N ALA A 25 -3.95 8.52 -13.87
CA ALA A 25 -3.66 9.95 -13.91
C ALA A 25 -3.51 10.62 -12.53
N ASP A 26 -3.97 9.99 -11.44
CA ASP A 26 -3.96 10.60 -10.10
C ASP A 26 -3.61 9.61 -8.97
N LEU A 27 -2.41 9.05 -9.05
CA LEU A 27 -1.86 8.18 -8.00
C LEU A 27 -1.79 8.87 -6.63
N ALA A 28 -1.43 10.17 -6.61
CA ALA A 28 -1.32 10.94 -5.38
C ALA A 28 -2.68 11.13 -4.71
N GLY A 29 -3.74 11.41 -5.48
CA GLY A 29 -5.10 11.51 -4.99
C GLY A 29 -5.63 10.19 -4.41
N ILE A 30 -5.32 9.05 -5.04
CA ILE A 30 -5.65 7.72 -4.50
C ILE A 30 -4.97 7.50 -3.15
N VAL A 31 -3.67 7.77 -3.06
CA VAL A 31 -2.92 7.63 -1.80
C VAL A 31 -3.50 8.52 -0.71
N ALA A 32 -3.84 9.77 -1.04
CA ALA A 32 -4.44 10.71 -0.09
C ALA A 32 -5.85 10.26 0.36
N ALA A 33 -6.67 9.73 -0.54
CA ALA A 33 -8.02 9.25 -0.22
C ALA A 33 -8.01 8.03 0.70
N VAL A 34 -7.04 7.13 0.54
CA VAL A 34 -6.94 5.88 1.31
C VAL A 34 -6.18 6.07 2.62
N LEU A 35 -4.99 6.69 2.59
CA LEU A 35 -4.16 6.86 3.79
C LEU A 35 -4.57 8.07 4.63
N GLY A 36 -5.37 8.98 4.08
CA GLY A 36 -5.82 10.18 4.78
C GLY A 36 -4.61 10.98 5.30
N PRO A 37 -4.59 11.35 6.59
CA PRO A 37 -3.46 12.07 7.20
C PRO A 37 -2.12 11.32 7.09
N LEU A 38 -2.13 9.99 6.98
CA LEU A 38 -0.91 9.18 6.82
C LEU A 38 -0.29 9.30 5.43
N ALA A 39 -0.93 9.95 4.45
CA ALA A 39 -0.30 10.21 3.15
C ALA A 39 0.84 11.24 3.25
N THR A 40 0.60 12.32 4.01
CA THR A 40 1.46 13.51 4.02
C THR A 40 2.28 13.66 5.30
N ALA A 41 1.83 13.09 6.43
CA ALA A 41 2.55 13.19 7.70
C ALA A 41 3.96 12.59 7.60
N VAL A 42 4.98 13.29 8.11
CA VAL A 42 6.39 12.86 8.03
C VAL A 42 7.03 12.59 9.39
N ASP A 43 6.29 12.81 10.48
CA ASP A 43 6.73 12.53 11.84
C ASP A 43 6.98 11.03 12.07
N ALA A 44 7.70 10.73 13.16
CA ALA A 44 8.11 9.36 13.49
C ALA A 44 6.92 8.43 13.76
N GLU A 45 5.84 8.94 14.34
CA GLU A 45 4.63 8.15 14.60
C GLU A 45 4.00 7.73 13.27
N ALA A 46 3.78 8.66 12.34
CA ALA A 46 3.22 8.36 11.03
C ALA A 46 4.09 7.35 10.23
N GLN A 47 5.41 7.49 10.28
CA GLN A 47 6.33 6.52 9.68
C GLN A 47 6.18 5.12 10.30
N GLU A 48 6.06 5.04 11.61
CA GLU A 48 5.92 3.78 12.32
C GLU A 48 4.54 3.13 12.12
N LEU A 49 3.47 3.91 12.01
CA LEU A 49 2.14 3.44 11.65
C LEU A 49 2.11 2.88 10.22
N ARG A 50 2.68 3.59 9.23
CA ARG A 50 2.84 3.06 7.86
C ARG A 50 3.65 1.76 7.83
N ARG A 51 4.77 1.71 8.56
CA ARG A 51 5.58 0.47 8.69
C ARG A 51 4.75 -0.67 9.30
N THR A 52 4.00 -0.39 10.35
CA THR A 52 3.15 -1.38 11.02
C THR A 52 2.09 -1.95 10.07
N ALA A 53 1.42 -1.09 9.28
CA ALA A 53 0.47 -1.50 8.27
C ALA A 53 1.12 -2.38 7.19
N ARG A 54 2.28 -1.97 6.65
CA ARG A 54 3.02 -2.75 5.64
C ARG A 54 3.36 -4.16 6.15
N VAL A 55 3.89 -4.28 7.37
CA VAL A 55 4.23 -5.58 7.96
C VAL A 55 2.98 -6.42 8.21
N LEU A 56 1.89 -5.84 8.71
CA LEU A 56 0.65 -6.59 8.91
C LEU A 56 0.12 -7.17 7.58
N LEU A 57 0.12 -6.36 6.52
CA LEU A 57 -0.37 -6.76 5.20
C LEU A 57 0.56 -7.78 4.53
N ALA A 58 1.88 -7.68 4.73
CA ALA A 58 2.85 -8.69 4.29
C ALA A 58 2.60 -10.06 4.95
N HIS A 59 2.10 -10.06 6.19
CA HIS A 59 1.64 -11.27 6.90
C HIS A 59 0.16 -11.59 6.67
N HIS A 60 -0.43 -11.13 5.57
CA HIS A 60 -1.84 -11.41 5.19
C HIS A 60 -2.87 -11.03 6.26
N GLY A 61 -2.60 -10.01 7.08
CA GLY A 61 -3.47 -9.60 8.18
C GLY A 61 -3.26 -10.37 9.49
N GLN A 62 -2.33 -11.32 9.54
CA GLN A 62 -2.06 -12.10 10.74
C GLN A 62 -1.28 -11.27 11.78
N ARG A 63 -1.92 -11.00 12.92
CA ARG A 63 -1.36 -10.13 13.96
C ARG A 63 -0.14 -10.72 14.67
N GLN A 64 -0.14 -12.02 14.94
CA GLN A 64 0.94 -12.66 15.69
C GLN A 64 2.29 -12.63 14.95
N PRO A 65 2.40 -13.10 13.68
CA PRO A 65 3.66 -13.02 12.95
C PRO A 65 4.08 -11.56 12.68
N ALA A 66 3.13 -10.65 12.43
CA ALA A 66 3.44 -9.23 12.28
C ALA A 66 4.02 -8.61 13.57
N ALA A 67 3.46 -8.91 14.74
CA ALA A 67 3.99 -8.44 16.03
C ALA A 67 5.40 -8.99 16.29
N ALA A 68 5.66 -10.25 15.92
CA ALA A 68 6.97 -10.87 16.05
C ALA A 68 8.02 -10.19 15.16
N GLU A 69 7.69 -9.94 13.89
CA GLU A 69 8.59 -9.22 12.96
C GLU A 69 8.88 -7.79 13.41
N LEU A 70 7.84 -7.07 13.86
CA LEU A 70 7.99 -5.72 14.41
C LEU A 70 8.70 -5.69 15.77
N ARG A 71 8.86 -6.85 16.42
CA ARG A 71 9.40 -7.01 17.78
C ARG A 71 8.64 -6.17 18.81
N ILE A 72 7.31 -6.12 18.68
CA ILE A 72 6.42 -5.39 19.60
C ILE A 72 5.45 -6.33 20.29
N HIS A 73 4.93 -5.89 21.43
CA HIS A 73 3.88 -6.62 22.11
C HIS A 73 2.55 -6.55 21.34
N ARG A 74 1.72 -7.60 21.45
CA ARG A 74 0.39 -7.68 20.80
C ARG A 74 -0.52 -6.49 21.11
N ASN A 75 -0.43 -5.93 22.33
CA ASN A 75 -1.24 -4.77 22.72
C ASN A 75 -0.80 -3.53 21.95
N THR A 76 0.51 -3.29 21.85
CA THR A 76 1.07 -2.19 21.04
C THR A 76 0.68 -2.33 19.58
N LEU A 77 0.73 -3.54 19.02
CA LEU A 77 0.24 -3.77 17.66
C LEU A 77 -1.25 -3.41 17.55
N ARG A 78 -2.10 -3.94 18.43
CA ARG A 78 -3.55 -3.66 18.43
C ARG A 78 -3.82 -2.15 18.47
N ASP A 79 -3.14 -1.42 19.35
CA ASP A 79 -3.38 0.00 19.54
C ASP A 79 -2.92 0.81 18.31
N ARG A 80 -1.80 0.42 17.68
CA ARG A 80 -1.35 1.00 16.39
C ARG A 80 -2.33 0.72 15.26
N LEU A 81 -2.85 -0.52 15.17
CA LEU A 81 -3.83 -0.87 14.15
C LEU A 81 -5.11 -0.05 14.32
N ALA A 82 -5.65 0.02 15.54
CA ALA A 82 -6.81 0.86 15.83
C ALA A 82 -6.57 2.33 15.44
N ARG A 83 -5.35 2.85 15.72
CA ARG A 83 -4.98 4.22 15.31
C ARG A 83 -4.95 4.40 13.80
N ILE A 84 -4.43 3.43 13.05
CA ILE A 84 -4.43 3.45 11.58
C ILE A 84 -5.86 3.41 11.05
N GLU A 85 -6.71 2.52 11.57
CA GLU A 85 -8.11 2.41 11.17
C GLU A 85 -8.86 3.73 11.43
N GLN A 86 -8.59 4.41 12.54
CA GLN A 86 -9.15 5.73 12.82
C GLN A 86 -8.68 6.82 11.84
N LEU A 87 -7.40 6.84 11.49
CA LEU A 87 -6.82 7.87 10.61
C LEU A 87 -7.26 7.67 9.16
N THR A 88 -7.42 6.42 8.74
CA THR A 88 -7.72 6.07 7.36
C THR A 88 -9.23 5.88 7.12
N GLY A 89 -9.99 5.50 8.15
CA GLY A 89 -11.38 5.06 8.02
C GLY A 89 -11.54 3.66 7.43
N ARG A 90 -10.46 2.89 7.28
CA ARG A 90 -10.45 1.51 6.76
C ARG A 90 -10.25 0.51 7.88
N SER A 91 -10.81 -0.69 7.76
CA SER A 91 -10.58 -1.79 8.68
C SER A 91 -9.59 -2.83 8.14
N PHE A 92 -8.67 -3.29 8.99
CA PHE A 92 -7.86 -4.47 8.68
C PHE A 92 -8.65 -5.79 8.77
N GLY A 93 -9.89 -5.77 9.30
CA GLY A 93 -10.78 -6.92 9.30
C GLY A 93 -11.45 -7.17 7.95
N ASP A 94 -11.69 -6.12 7.18
CA ASP A 94 -12.34 -6.18 5.87
C ASP A 94 -11.33 -6.45 4.73
N ALA A 95 -11.73 -7.23 3.73
CA ALA A 95 -10.83 -7.65 2.66
C ALA A 95 -10.60 -6.54 1.61
N ASP A 96 -11.63 -5.74 1.34
CA ASP A 96 -11.56 -4.66 0.35
C ASP A 96 -10.73 -3.52 0.94
N ASP A 97 -10.96 -3.16 2.20
CA ASP A 97 -10.19 -2.15 2.93
C ASP A 97 -8.70 -2.52 3.03
N ARG A 98 -8.38 -3.79 3.33
CA ARG A 98 -6.99 -4.27 3.33
C ARG A 98 -6.34 -4.13 1.95
N SER A 99 -7.10 -4.40 0.90
CA SER A 99 -6.62 -4.29 -0.47
C SER A 99 -6.34 -2.82 -0.81
N GLU A 100 -7.26 -1.90 -0.50
CA GLU A 100 -7.05 -0.45 -0.65
C GLU A 100 -5.78 0.01 0.08
N LEU A 101 -5.65 -0.33 1.37
CA LEU A 101 -4.50 0.05 2.19
C LEU A 101 -3.18 -0.49 1.62
N TRP A 102 -3.19 -1.74 1.14
CA TRP A 102 -2.02 -2.34 0.50
C TRP A 102 -1.61 -1.58 -0.76
N PHE A 103 -2.58 -1.25 -1.63
CA PHE A 103 -2.35 -0.47 -2.83
C PHE A 103 -1.76 0.91 -2.52
N ALA A 104 -2.40 1.65 -1.63
CA ALA A 104 -1.98 3.00 -1.31
C ALA A 104 -0.57 3.04 -0.70
N LEU A 105 -0.21 2.08 0.16
CA LEU A 105 1.14 1.98 0.73
C LEU A 105 2.20 1.59 -0.31
N ARG A 106 1.85 0.79 -1.33
CA ARG A 106 2.77 0.43 -2.42
C ARG A 106 3.02 1.63 -3.35
N ILE A 107 1.96 2.34 -3.73
CA ILE A 107 2.05 3.57 -4.53
C ILE A 107 2.86 4.63 -3.79
N GLU A 108 2.59 4.84 -2.51
CA GLU A 108 3.32 5.80 -1.68
C GLU A 108 4.82 5.49 -1.64
N ALA A 109 5.21 4.22 -1.50
CA ALA A 109 6.60 3.82 -1.55
C ALA A 109 7.25 4.11 -2.92
N LEU A 110 6.58 3.77 -4.02
CA LEU A 110 7.07 4.02 -5.38
C LEU A 110 7.21 5.52 -5.70
N THR A 111 6.34 6.36 -5.13
CA THR A 111 6.43 7.82 -5.32
C THR A 111 7.48 8.49 -4.43
N ARG A 112 7.82 7.90 -3.27
CA ARG A 112 8.84 8.43 -2.34
C ARG A 112 10.27 7.95 -2.67
N GLU A 113 10.42 6.79 -3.30
CA GLU A 113 11.70 6.28 -3.79
C GLU A 113 11.76 6.38 -5.32
N PRO A 114 12.30 7.46 -5.92
CA PRO A 114 12.36 7.60 -7.37
C PRO A 114 13.42 6.69 -8.04
N SER A 115 13.97 5.68 -7.37
CA SER A 115 14.94 4.75 -7.97
C SER A 115 14.27 3.48 -8.47
N LEU A 116 13.37 3.59 -9.44
CA LEU A 116 13.20 2.49 -10.38
C LEU A 116 14.33 2.61 -11.41
N PRO A 117 15.21 1.61 -11.59
CA PRO A 117 16.05 1.59 -12.78
C PRO A 117 15.14 1.66 -14.01
N PRO A 118 15.56 2.34 -15.09
CA PRO A 118 14.76 2.41 -16.31
C PRO A 118 14.36 0.99 -16.72
N ILE A 119 13.07 0.79 -16.96
CA ILE A 119 12.58 -0.41 -17.63
C ILE A 119 13.17 -0.33 -19.04
N GLU A 120 14.30 -0.98 -19.26
CA GLU A 120 14.80 -1.16 -20.61
C GLU A 120 13.77 -2.02 -21.34
N PRO A 121 13.26 -1.58 -22.50
CA PRO A 121 12.37 -2.41 -23.30
C PRO A 121 13.17 -3.64 -23.73
N THR A 122 12.73 -4.82 -23.28
CA THR A 122 13.24 -6.10 -23.77
C THR A 122 12.95 -6.18 -25.28
N GLU A 123 14.00 -6.27 -26.09
CA GLU A 123 13.93 -6.63 -27.52
C GLU A 123 13.46 -8.08 -27.72
#